data_AF-A0A5C7JIX9-F1
#
_entry.id   AF-A0A5C7JIX9-F1
#
_cell.length_a   1.000
_cell.length_b   1.000
_cell.length_c   1.000
_cell.angle_alpha   90.00
_cell.angle_beta   90.00
_cell.angle_gamma   90.00
#
_symmetry.space_group_name_H-M   'P 1'
#
loop_
_entity.id
_entity.type
_entity.pdbx_description
1 polymer ?
#
loop_
_entity_poly.entity_id
_entity_poly.type
_entity_poly.pdbx_seq_one_letter_code
_entity_poly.pdbx_strand_id
1 'polypeptide(L)'
;MLKSLSFALGFLTASLLSVILFTQRPKISTVVQKVTPVIENWTNSFNPIIDAGIRFPEVVMSQLILETGYGESEVFKENGNGFGMKHNKRGFSKGSKLGHADYGGDFKKSLQDYAHWQKKYLTKYEQSRNIKVKTDEEYVKFLKDYGYAEDPKYSDKLLDILQYVKQVRELKQAPG
;
A
#
# COMPACT_ATOMS: atom_id res chain seq x y z
N MET A 1 -28.42 -49.00 25.74
CA MET A 1 -28.85 -47.87 26.60
C MET A 1 -27.66 -46.92 26.74
N LEU A 2 -27.89 -45.63 26.51
CA LEU A 2 -26.90 -44.54 26.39
C LEU A 2 -26.26 -44.15 27.74
N LYS A 3 -25.02 -43.60 27.70
CA LYS A 3 -24.39 -42.54 28.54
C LYS A 3 -22.90 -42.87 28.78
N SER A 4 -21.92 -41.97 28.75
CA SER A 4 -21.76 -40.59 28.29
C SER A 4 -20.27 -40.25 28.42
N LEU A 5 -19.81 -39.37 27.54
CA LEU A 5 -18.48 -38.77 27.40
C LEU A 5 -18.05 -37.90 28.61
N SER A 6 -16.73 -37.73 28.82
CA SER A 6 -15.99 -36.48 29.21
C SER A 6 -14.85 -36.76 30.21
N PHE A 7 -13.70 -36.07 30.25
CA PHE A 7 -13.06 -35.02 29.46
C PHE A 7 -11.66 -34.81 30.07
N ALA A 8 -10.57 -34.97 29.32
CA ALA A 8 -9.24 -34.49 29.74
C ALA A 8 -8.31 -34.42 28.53
N LEU A 9 -8.33 -33.30 27.80
CA LEU A 9 -7.18 -32.87 27.00
C LEU A 9 -7.22 -31.35 26.82
N GLY A 10 -7.01 -30.64 27.93
CA GLY A 10 -6.75 -29.20 27.92
C GLY A 10 -5.25 -28.94 27.75
N PHE A 11 -4.91 -27.94 26.93
CA PHE A 11 -3.63 -27.20 26.87
C PHE A 11 -2.62 -27.46 25.73
N LEU A 12 -3.03 -27.92 24.53
CA LEU A 12 -2.10 -27.91 23.37
C LEU A 12 -2.66 -27.40 22.03
N THR A 13 -3.85 -26.80 21.98
CA THR A 13 -4.49 -26.44 20.70
C THR A 13 -4.65 -24.94 20.46
N ALA A 14 -4.47 -24.08 21.46
CA ALA A 14 -4.62 -22.63 21.28
C ALA A 14 -3.41 -21.98 20.59
N SER A 15 -2.18 -22.44 20.87
CA SER A 15 -0.95 -21.82 20.37
C SER A 15 -0.66 -22.17 18.90
N LEU A 16 -1.09 -23.35 18.43
CA LEU A 16 -0.88 -23.79 17.04
C LEU A 16 -1.89 -23.13 16.09
N LEU A 17 -3.13 -22.91 16.53
CA LEU A 17 -4.15 -22.22 15.73
C LEU A 17 -3.82 -20.74 15.51
N SER A 18 -3.24 -20.07 16.50
CA SER A 18 -2.78 -18.67 16.36
C SER A 18 -1.60 -18.53 15.39
N VAL A 19 -0.79 -19.57 15.22
CA VAL A 19 0.30 -19.59 14.23
C VAL A 19 -0.25 -19.92 12.83
N ILE A 20 -1.22 -20.82 12.70
CA ILE A 20 -1.80 -21.23 11.41
C ILE A 20 -2.67 -20.13 10.77
N LEU A 21 -3.37 -19.32 11.58
CA LEU A 21 -4.17 -18.19 11.08
C LEU A 21 -3.30 -17.02 10.56
N PHE A 22 -2.00 -17.00 10.89
CA PHE A 22 -1.06 -16.01 10.38
C PHE A 22 -0.22 -16.51 9.18
N THR A 23 -0.37 -17.78 8.78
CA THR A 23 0.42 -18.40 7.69
C THR A 23 -0.30 -18.56 6.35
N GLN A 24 -1.61 -18.34 6.27
CA GLN A 24 -2.29 -18.42 4.97
C GLN A 24 -2.14 -17.09 4.22
N ARG A 25 -1.19 -17.03 3.29
CA ARG A 25 -1.16 -15.97 2.26
C ARG A 25 -2.58 -15.83 1.68
N PRO A 26 -3.12 -14.62 1.54
CA PRO A 26 -4.46 -14.44 1.00
C PRO A 26 -4.58 -15.16 -0.34
N LYS A 27 -5.67 -15.92 -0.55
CA LYS A 27 -5.90 -16.62 -1.81
C LYS A 27 -5.85 -15.60 -2.94
N ILE A 28 -5.10 -15.91 -4.02
CA ILE A 28 -4.94 -15.05 -5.20
C ILE A 28 -6.31 -14.55 -5.70
N SER A 29 -7.35 -15.39 -5.65
CA SER A 29 -8.72 -15.02 -6.02
C SER A 29 -9.30 -13.86 -5.20
N THR A 30 -9.05 -13.80 -3.90
CA THR A 30 -9.49 -12.71 -3.03
C THR A 30 -8.72 -11.42 -3.32
N VAL A 31 -7.43 -11.54 -3.64
CA VAL A 31 -6.62 -10.38 -4.00
C VAL A 31 -7.04 -9.85 -5.37
N VAL A 32 -7.22 -10.72 -6.37
CA VAL A 32 -7.75 -10.35 -7.69
C VAL A 32 -9.12 -9.68 -7.56
N GLN A 33 -10.04 -10.22 -6.74
CA GLN A 33 -11.36 -9.60 -6.53
C GLN A 33 -11.29 -8.18 -5.96
N LYS A 34 -10.31 -7.86 -5.11
CA LYS A 34 -10.18 -6.52 -4.50
C LYS A 34 -9.28 -5.58 -5.29
N VAL A 35 -8.19 -6.09 -5.83
CA VAL A 35 -7.16 -5.31 -6.54
C VAL A 35 -7.56 -5.03 -7.96
N THR A 36 -8.19 -5.97 -8.67
CA THR A 36 -8.55 -5.79 -10.07
C THR A 36 -9.54 -4.65 -10.29
N PRO A 37 -10.67 -4.53 -9.54
CA PRO A 37 -11.58 -3.39 -9.69
C PRO A 37 -10.90 -2.06 -9.33
N VAL A 38 -10.01 -2.06 -8.34
CA VAL A 38 -9.23 -0.87 -7.97
C VAL A 38 -8.33 -0.46 -9.13
N ILE A 39 -7.54 -1.38 -9.69
CA ILE A 39 -6.66 -1.11 -10.83
C ILE A 39 -7.45 -0.75 -12.09
N GLU A 40 -8.59 -1.39 -12.36
CA GLU A 40 -9.41 -1.17 -13.55
C GLU A 40 -10.15 0.17 -13.51
N ASN A 41 -10.79 0.47 -12.37
CA ASN A 41 -11.45 1.75 -12.17
C ASN A 41 -10.42 2.90 -12.05
N TRP A 42 -9.18 2.60 -11.65
CA TRP A 42 -8.04 3.52 -11.61
C TRP A 42 -7.03 3.36 -12.75
N THR A 43 -7.39 2.73 -13.87
CA THR A 43 -6.53 2.78 -15.07
C THR A 43 -6.40 4.24 -15.56
N ASN A 44 -7.42 5.06 -15.28
CA ASN A 44 -7.38 6.52 -15.42
C ASN A 44 -6.53 7.25 -14.36
N SER A 45 -6.04 6.56 -13.31
CA SER A 45 -5.18 7.10 -12.24
C SER A 45 -3.73 6.58 -12.29
N PHE A 46 -3.47 5.44 -12.92
CA PHE A 46 -2.10 4.95 -13.15
C PHE A 46 -1.34 5.85 -14.13
N ASN A 47 -2.00 6.29 -15.21
CA ASN A 47 -1.43 7.27 -16.13
C ASN A 47 -1.04 8.56 -15.41
N PRO A 48 -1.89 9.18 -14.56
CA PRO A 48 -1.47 10.29 -13.71
C PRO A 48 -0.25 10.04 -12.81
N ILE A 49 -0.04 8.82 -12.29
CA ILE A 49 1.19 8.50 -11.51
C ILE A 49 2.42 8.60 -12.43
N ILE A 50 2.34 8.02 -13.62
CA ILE A 50 3.41 8.08 -14.62
C ILE A 50 3.61 9.52 -15.10
N ASP A 51 2.53 10.21 -15.46
CA ASP A 51 2.52 11.60 -15.96
C ASP A 51 3.06 12.59 -14.93
N ALA A 52 2.87 12.31 -13.63
CA ALA A 52 3.44 13.10 -12.54
C ALA A 52 4.97 12.94 -12.39
N GLY A 53 5.61 12.08 -13.19
CA GLY A 53 7.04 11.80 -13.14
C GLY A 53 7.47 11.03 -11.88
N ILE A 54 6.53 10.29 -11.27
CA ILE A 54 6.79 9.47 -10.09
C ILE A 54 7.62 8.26 -10.49
N ARG A 55 8.71 8.01 -9.76
CA ARG A 55 9.55 6.82 -9.91
C ARG A 55 8.90 5.62 -9.21
N PHE A 56 9.15 4.42 -9.73
CA PHE A 56 8.61 3.16 -9.19
C PHE A 56 7.07 3.13 -9.16
N PRO A 57 6.39 3.36 -10.31
CA PRO A 57 4.95 3.53 -10.37
C PRO A 57 4.16 2.31 -9.85
N GLU A 58 4.70 1.10 -9.99
CA GLU A 58 4.07 -0.13 -9.48
C GLU A 58 4.14 -0.21 -7.96
N VAL A 59 5.27 0.19 -7.36
CA VAL A 59 5.39 0.31 -5.90
C VAL A 59 4.46 1.39 -5.37
N VAL A 60 4.37 2.54 -6.05
CA VAL A 60 3.50 3.64 -5.64
C VAL A 60 2.02 3.28 -5.78
N MET A 61 1.63 2.54 -6.83
CA MET A 61 0.30 1.96 -6.92
C MET A 61 0.02 0.98 -5.77
N SER A 62 1.02 0.18 -5.39
CA SER A 62 0.90 -0.74 -4.26
C SER A 62 0.72 0.01 -2.93
N GLN A 63 1.40 1.15 -2.75
CA GLN A 63 1.18 2.03 -1.60
C GLN A 63 -0.25 2.58 -1.63
N LEU A 64 -0.72 3.10 -2.76
CA LEU A 64 -2.09 3.61 -2.89
C LEU A 64 -3.13 2.55 -2.49
N ILE A 65 -2.99 1.31 -2.96
CA ILE A 65 -3.87 0.20 -2.58
C ILE A 65 -3.83 -0.04 -1.06
N LEU A 66 -2.63 -0.09 -0.48
CA LEU A 66 -2.42 -0.36 0.94
C LEU A 66 -2.98 0.76 1.83
N GLU A 67 -2.60 2.02 1.55
CA GLU A 67 -2.96 3.22 2.32
C GLU A 67 -4.45 3.53 2.27
N THR A 68 -5.11 3.19 1.16
CA THR A 68 -6.56 3.40 1.00
C THR A 68 -7.40 2.23 1.48
N GLY A 69 -6.78 1.13 1.92
CA GLY A 69 -7.49 -0.10 2.24
C GLY A 69 -8.31 -0.61 1.05
N TYR A 70 -7.70 -0.67 -0.14
CA TYR A 70 -8.35 -1.01 -1.41
C TYR A 70 -9.44 -0.01 -1.83
N GLY A 71 -9.23 1.28 -1.55
CA GLY A 71 -10.18 2.36 -1.87
C GLY A 71 -11.30 2.58 -0.85
N GLU A 72 -11.36 1.77 0.21
CA GLU A 72 -12.47 1.81 1.17
C GLU A 72 -12.30 2.81 2.32
N SER A 73 -11.08 3.29 2.55
CA SER A 73 -10.73 4.21 3.65
C SER A 73 -11.52 5.52 3.59
N GLU A 74 -12.07 5.92 4.73
CA GLU A 74 -12.74 7.22 4.92
C GLU A 74 -11.77 8.38 4.67
N VAL A 75 -10.50 8.25 5.09
CA VAL A 75 -9.45 9.24 4.80
C VAL A 75 -9.28 9.41 3.29
N PHE A 76 -9.33 8.33 2.53
CA PHE A 76 -9.26 8.44 1.07
C PHE A 76 -10.53 9.08 0.49
N LYS A 77 -11.70 8.55 0.84
CA LYS A 77 -13.00 8.97 0.30
C LYS A 77 -13.32 10.44 0.62
N GLU A 78 -13.03 10.89 1.84
CA GLU A 78 -13.40 12.22 2.30
C GLU A 78 -12.31 13.26 2.06
N ASN A 79 -11.04 12.90 2.30
CA ASN A 79 -9.95 13.87 2.16
C ASN A 79 -9.34 13.85 0.76
N GLY A 80 -9.62 12.83 -0.06
CA GLY A 80 -8.88 12.57 -1.30
C GLY A 80 -7.45 12.09 -1.05
N ASN A 81 -7.11 11.65 0.17
CA ASN A 81 -5.73 11.33 0.55
C ASN A 81 -5.41 9.85 0.29
N GLY A 82 -4.70 9.59 -0.80
CA GLY A 82 -4.34 8.22 -1.22
C GLY A 82 -3.03 7.68 -0.66
N PHE A 83 -2.27 8.50 0.07
CA PHE A 83 -0.89 8.16 0.46
C PHE A 83 -0.64 8.35 1.96
N GLY A 84 -1.69 8.37 2.77
CA GLY A 84 -1.60 8.51 4.23
C GLY A 84 -0.89 9.78 4.73
N MET A 85 -0.64 10.77 3.87
CA MET A 85 0.27 11.87 4.18
C MET A 85 -0.29 12.75 5.30
N LYS A 86 0.57 13.22 6.21
CA LYS A 86 0.20 14.24 7.20
C LYS A 86 0.18 15.63 6.55
N HIS A 87 -0.64 16.52 7.11
CA HIS A 87 -0.66 17.92 6.69
C HIS A 87 0.75 18.52 6.78
N ASN A 88 1.15 19.28 5.76
CA ASN A 88 2.52 19.69 5.59
C ASN A 88 2.63 21.04 4.85
N LYS A 89 3.84 21.60 4.83
CA LYS A 89 4.13 22.93 4.27
C LYS A 89 4.33 22.97 2.75
N ARG A 90 4.07 21.89 2.00
CA ARG A 90 4.21 21.89 0.52
C ARG A 90 3.04 22.58 -0.20
N GLY A 91 1.94 22.85 0.51
CA GLY A 91 0.84 23.70 0.01
C GLY A 91 -0.26 22.99 -0.79
N PHE A 92 -0.24 21.65 -0.88
CA PHE A 92 -1.25 20.88 -1.62
C PHE A 92 -2.54 20.64 -0.82
N SER A 93 -2.41 20.40 0.49
CA SER A 93 -3.54 20.17 1.39
C SER A 93 -4.02 21.47 2.05
N LYS A 94 -5.34 21.61 2.25
CA LYS A 94 -5.97 22.77 2.91
C LYS A 94 -5.87 22.73 4.44
N GLY A 95 -5.50 21.59 5.02
CA GLY A 95 -5.42 21.41 6.45
C GLY A 95 -5.29 19.94 6.82
N SER A 96 -5.74 19.59 8.02
CA SER A 96 -5.85 18.21 8.47
C SER A 96 -7.29 17.83 8.78
N LYS A 97 -7.69 16.64 8.36
CA LYS A 97 -8.97 16.00 8.66
C LYS A 97 -8.72 14.52 8.91
N LEU A 98 -9.39 13.92 9.90
CA LEU A 98 -9.16 12.52 10.33
C LEU A 98 -7.69 12.20 10.65
N GLY A 99 -6.90 13.19 11.11
CA GLY A 99 -5.48 13.02 11.42
C GLY A 99 -4.54 12.94 10.21
N HIS A 100 -5.04 13.19 9.00
CA HIS A 100 -4.26 13.19 7.75
C HIS A 100 -4.43 14.50 7.00
N ALA A 101 -3.62 14.73 5.97
CA ALA A 101 -3.76 15.86 5.07
C ALA A 101 -5.14 15.82 4.38
N ASP A 102 -5.82 16.96 4.37
CA ASP A 102 -7.10 17.16 3.69
C ASP A 102 -6.89 17.85 2.33
N TYR A 103 -7.22 17.17 1.24
CA TYR A 103 -7.16 17.71 -0.12
C TYR A 103 -8.54 18.12 -0.65
N GLY A 104 -9.58 18.07 0.19
CA GLY A 104 -10.95 18.44 -0.17
C GLY A 104 -11.61 17.45 -1.13
N GLY A 105 -11.27 16.17 -1.02
CA GLY A 105 -11.74 15.12 -1.92
C GLY A 105 -11.00 15.07 -3.27
N ASP A 106 -10.02 15.95 -3.49
CA ASP A 106 -9.25 16.00 -4.73
C ASP A 106 -8.02 15.09 -4.66
N PHE A 107 -8.18 13.86 -5.15
CA PHE A 107 -7.09 12.89 -5.23
C PHE A 107 -5.91 13.37 -6.09
N LYS A 108 -6.13 14.21 -7.10
CA LYS A 108 -5.04 14.73 -7.95
C LYS A 108 -4.06 15.56 -7.12
N LYS A 109 -4.56 16.35 -6.17
CA LYS A 109 -3.70 17.11 -5.22
C LYS A 109 -2.92 16.18 -4.30
N SER A 110 -3.52 15.08 -3.84
CA SER A 110 -2.80 14.06 -3.07
C SER A 110 -1.65 13.44 -3.87
N LEU A 111 -1.86 13.19 -5.16
CA LEU A 111 -0.84 12.65 -6.05
C LEU A 111 0.30 13.65 -6.29
N GLN A 112 -0.03 14.93 -6.48
CA GLN A 112 0.97 16.00 -6.62
C GLN A 112 1.79 16.19 -5.35
N ASP A 113 1.16 16.14 -4.17
CA ASP A 113 1.84 16.20 -2.88
C ASP A 113 2.84 15.03 -2.74
N TYR A 114 2.37 13.81 -3.08
CA TYR A 114 3.20 12.62 -3.06
C TYR A 114 4.40 12.72 -4.02
N ALA A 115 4.18 13.18 -5.26
CA ALA A 115 5.26 13.36 -6.25
C ALA A 115 6.33 14.34 -5.73
N HIS A 116 5.92 15.45 -5.12
CA HIS A 116 6.83 16.42 -4.52
C HIS A 116 7.57 15.84 -3.30
N TRP A 117 6.89 15.06 -2.47
CA TRP A 117 7.48 14.33 -1.36
C TRP A 117 8.53 13.34 -1.86
N GLN A 118 8.18 12.47 -2.81
CA GLN A 118 9.09 11.46 -3.35
C GLN A 118 10.32 12.12 -3.94
N LYS A 119 10.15 13.13 -4.82
CA LYS A 119 11.26 13.86 -5.43
C LYS A 119 12.20 14.43 -4.37
N LYS A 120 11.67 15.08 -3.33
CA LYS A 120 12.48 15.69 -2.27
C LYS A 120 13.24 14.64 -1.46
N TYR A 121 12.54 13.66 -0.92
CA TYR A 121 13.10 12.76 0.08
C TYR A 121 13.91 11.62 -0.52
N LEU A 122 13.53 11.11 -1.69
CA LEU A 122 14.34 10.15 -2.43
C LEU A 122 15.66 10.77 -2.90
N THR A 123 15.63 12.01 -3.40
CA THR A 123 16.86 12.72 -3.80
C THR A 123 17.80 12.91 -2.62
N LYS A 124 17.28 13.35 -1.46
CA LYS A 124 18.07 13.50 -0.24
C LYS A 124 18.67 12.16 0.21
N TYR A 125 17.88 11.08 0.15
CA TYR A 125 18.32 9.74 0.50
C TYR A 125 19.47 9.28 -0.40
N GLU A 126 19.32 9.38 -1.72
CA GLU A 126 20.34 9.04 -2.72
C GLU A 126 21.64 9.84 -2.52
N GLN A 127 21.53 11.15 -2.33
CA GLN A 127 22.68 12.04 -2.09
C GLN A 127 23.42 11.68 -0.82
N SER A 128 22.70 11.46 0.29
CA SER A 128 23.31 11.15 1.59
C SER A 128 24.12 9.85 1.61
N ARG A 129 23.85 8.95 0.66
CA ARG A 129 24.45 7.62 0.56
C ARG A 129 25.37 7.46 -0.65
N ASN A 130 25.44 8.47 -1.51
CA ASN A 130 26.14 8.39 -2.80
C ASN A 130 25.70 7.17 -3.65
N ILE A 131 24.39 6.94 -3.75
CA ILE A 131 23.80 5.85 -4.54
C ILE A 131 22.72 6.36 -5.49
N LYS A 132 22.27 5.50 -6.40
CA LYS A 132 21.02 5.67 -7.15
C LYS A 132 20.12 4.48 -6.88
N VAL A 133 18.88 4.76 -6.48
CA VAL A 133 17.85 3.73 -6.30
C VAL A 133 17.37 3.31 -7.69
N LYS A 134 17.45 2.03 -8.04
CA LYS A 134 17.15 1.53 -9.39
C LYS A 134 16.13 0.41 -9.40
N THR A 135 15.92 -0.25 -8.28
CA THR A 135 15.03 -1.41 -8.13
C THR A 135 13.88 -1.10 -7.18
N ASP A 136 12.79 -1.87 -7.30
CA ASP A 136 11.64 -1.74 -6.40
C ASP A 136 12.04 -2.06 -4.95
N GLU A 137 12.91 -3.06 -4.74
CA GLU A 137 13.40 -3.46 -3.44
C GLU A 137 14.21 -2.35 -2.77
N GLU A 138 15.07 -1.67 -3.53
CA GLU A 138 15.81 -0.49 -3.03
C GLU A 138 14.86 0.67 -2.71
N TYR A 139 13.79 0.85 -3.48
CA TYR A 139 12.80 1.89 -3.21
C TYR A 139 11.96 1.57 -1.96
N VAL A 140 11.54 0.32 -1.78
CA VAL A 140 10.88 -0.15 -0.55
C VAL A 140 11.80 -0.01 0.66
N LYS A 141 13.11 -0.30 0.49
CA LYS A 141 14.11 -0.02 1.53
C LYS A 141 14.20 1.47 1.85
N PHE A 142 14.15 2.35 0.86
CA PHE A 142 14.09 3.79 1.10
C PHE A 142 12.87 4.18 1.94
N LEU A 143 11.67 3.65 1.62
CA LEU A 143 10.45 3.92 2.39
C LEU A 143 10.60 3.49 3.86
N LYS A 144 11.20 2.31 4.08
CA LYS A 144 11.50 1.78 5.42
C LYS A 144 12.51 2.65 6.17
N ASP A 145 13.65 2.93 5.56
CA ASP A 145 14.73 3.74 6.16
C ASP A 145 14.26 5.16 6.49
N TYR A 146 13.35 5.72 5.69
CA TYR A 146 12.77 7.04 5.93
C TYR A 146 11.73 7.04 7.07
N GLY A 147 11.21 5.87 7.46
CA GLY A 147 10.10 5.77 8.41
C GLY A 147 8.78 6.23 7.81
N TYR A 148 8.50 5.87 6.56
CA TYR A 148 7.26 6.25 5.87
C TYR A 148 6.01 5.77 6.63
N ALA A 149 6.07 4.56 7.19
CA ALA A 149 5.04 3.98 8.03
C ALA A 149 5.64 3.45 9.34
N GLU A 150 4.86 3.51 10.42
CA GLU A 150 5.25 2.98 11.74
C GLU A 150 5.09 1.46 11.84
N ASP A 151 4.27 0.85 10.97
CA ASP A 151 4.04 -0.59 10.96
C ASP A 151 5.32 -1.34 10.55
N PRO A 152 5.91 -2.18 11.42
CA PRO A 152 7.12 -2.93 11.10
C PRO A 152 6.91 -3.93 9.94
N LYS A 153 5.66 -4.32 9.65
CA LYS A 153 5.28 -5.21 8.54
C LYS A 153 4.92 -4.45 7.26
N TYR A 154 5.09 -3.13 7.22
CA TYR A 154 4.71 -2.31 6.07
C TYR A 154 5.38 -2.77 4.78
N SER A 155 6.71 -2.94 4.81
CA SER A 155 7.48 -3.38 3.63
C SER A 155 7.02 -4.73 3.12
N ASP A 156 6.72 -5.68 4.00
CA ASP A 156 6.27 -7.02 3.60
C ASP A 156 4.90 -6.97 2.94
N LYS A 157 3.93 -6.26 3.56
CA LYS A 157 2.59 -6.04 2.98
C LYS A 157 2.66 -5.35 1.62
N LEU A 158 3.55 -4.38 1.48
CA LEU A 158 3.73 -3.63 0.25
C LEU A 158 4.31 -4.52 -0.86
N LEU A 159 5.31 -5.35 -0.55
CA LEU A 159 5.89 -6.30 -1.49
C LEU A 159 4.89 -7.39 -1.91
N ASP A 160 4.05 -7.86 -0.98
CA ASP A 160 2.96 -8.78 -1.29
C ASP A 160 2.01 -8.15 -2.32
N ILE A 161 1.52 -6.92 -2.09
CA ILE A 161 0.65 -6.20 -3.04
C ILE A 161 1.35 -5.97 -4.39
N LEU A 162 2.63 -5.60 -4.37
CA LEU A 162 3.43 -5.36 -5.56
C LEU A 162 3.49 -6.58 -6.47
N GLN A 163 3.62 -7.79 -5.91
CA GLN A 163 3.60 -9.02 -6.68
C GLN A 163 2.31 -9.15 -7.51
N TYR A 164 1.16 -8.82 -6.92
CA TYR A 164 -0.13 -8.86 -7.63
C TYR A 164 -0.28 -7.73 -8.65
N VAL A 165 0.17 -6.51 -8.34
CA VAL A 165 0.14 -5.38 -9.28
C VAL A 165 0.93 -5.72 -10.54
N LYS A 166 2.12 -6.31 -10.40
CA LYS A 166 2.95 -6.76 -11.52
C LYS A 166 2.26 -7.83 -12.36
N GLN A 167 1.69 -8.86 -11.73
CA GLN A 167 0.94 -9.91 -12.42
C GLN A 167 -0.24 -9.36 -13.22
N VAL A 168 -1.04 -8.46 -12.64
CA VAL A 168 -2.18 -7.83 -13.34
C VAL A 168 -1.69 -7.00 -14.52
N ARG A 169 -0.58 -6.26 -14.38
CA ARG A 169 0.00 -5.49 -15.47
C ARG A 169 0.49 -6.39 -16.61
N GLU A 170 1.21 -7.45 -16.30
CA GLU A 170 1.71 -8.43 -17.27
C GLU A 170 0.56 -9.06 -18.07
N LEU A 171 -0.51 -9.50 -17.39
CA LEU A 171 -1.69 -10.06 -18.05
C LEU A 171 -2.38 -9.07 -18.99
N LYS A 172 -2.40 -7.78 -18.65
CA LYS A 172 -2.97 -6.73 -19.51
C LYS A 172 -2.08 -6.33 -20.68
N GLN A 173 -0.78 -6.62 -20.62
CA GLN A 173 0.19 -6.32 -21.66
C GLN A 173 0.52 -7.52 -22.55
N ALA A 174 0.04 -8.72 -22.19
CA ALA A 174 0.19 -9.90 -23.03
C ALA A 174 -0.53 -9.71 -24.37
N PRO A 175 0.11 -10.02 -25.51
CA PRO A 175 -0.59 -10.06 -26.78
C PRO A 175 -1.70 -11.11 -26.71
N GLY A 176 -2.93 -10.69 -27.01
CA GLY A 176 -4.10 -11.56 -27.07
C GLY A 176 -4.06 -12.58 -28.19
#